data_AF-A0A0Q0ZNV2-F1
#
_entry.id   AF-A0A0Q0ZNV2-F1
#
_cell.length_a   1.000
_cell.length_b   1.000
_cell.length_c   1.000
_cell.angle_alpha   90.00
_cell.angle_beta   90.00
_cell.angle_gamma   90.00
#
_symmetry.space_group_name_H-M   'P 1'
#
loop_
_entity.id
_entity.type
_entity.pdbx_description
1 polymer ?
#
loop_
_entity_poly.entity_id
_entity_poly.type
_entity_poly.pdbx_seq_one_letter_code
_entity_poly.pdbx_strand_id
1 'polypeptide(L)' 'MFQIIGRLRCPICSEPVQPDEKVFLDIINTVMHQKCYYKFPQRRLPIKDEGTFQKMLLKYPFFHEDDEDDSI' A
#
# COMPACT_ATOMS: atom_id res chain seq x y z
N MET A 1 -12.89 -10.83 0.96
CA MET A 1 -12.77 -9.59 0.18
C MET A 1 -11.85 -8.68 0.98
N PHE A 2 -10.77 -8.13 0.40
CA PHE A 2 -9.78 -7.36 1.18
C PHE A 2 -10.40 -6.07 1.73
N GLN A 3 -10.57 -5.96 3.06
CA GLN A 3 -11.20 -4.80 3.71
C GLN A 3 -10.44 -3.48 3.51
N ILE A 4 -9.12 -3.59 3.25
CA ILE A 4 -8.23 -2.46 3.05
C ILE A 4 -8.43 -1.73 1.70
N ILE A 5 -9.11 -2.36 0.73
CA ILE A 5 -9.42 -1.73 -0.56
C ILE A 5 -10.32 -0.51 -0.32
N GLY A 6 -9.91 0.65 -0.83
CA GLY A 6 -10.62 1.92 -0.62
C GLY A 6 -10.30 2.64 0.69
N ARG A 7 -9.70 1.95 1.68
CA ARG A 7 -9.23 2.57 2.94
C ARG A 7 -7.78 3.04 2.83
N LEU A 8 -6.92 2.26 2.17
CA LEU A 8 -5.51 2.60 1.99
C LEU A 8 -5.35 3.78 1.02
N ARG A 9 -4.75 4.87 1.50
CA ARG A 9 -4.50 6.08 0.73
C ARG A 9 -3.01 6.27 0.48
N CYS A 10 -2.66 6.76 -0.70
CA CYS A 10 -1.29 7.12 -0.98
C CYS A 10 -0.88 8.33 -0.12
N PRO A 11 0.26 8.29 0.60
CA PRO A 11 0.70 9.39 1.46
C PRO A 11 1.11 10.66 0.70
N ILE A 12 1.15 10.62 -0.63
CA ILE A 12 1.59 11.72 -1.48
C ILE A 12 0.42 12.51 -2.05
N CYS A 13 -0.58 11.81 -2.61
CA CYS A 13 -1.75 12.44 -3.22
C CYS A 13 -3.03 12.31 -2.40
N SER A 14 -3.00 11.55 -1.30
CA SER A 14 -4.15 11.27 -0.43
C SER A 14 -5.32 10.52 -1.09
N GLU A 15 -5.18 10.14 -2.36
CA GLU A 15 -6.16 9.33 -3.09
C GLU A 15 -6.11 7.86 -2.67
N PRO A 16 -7.25 7.15 -2.64
CA PRO A 16 -7.30 5.71 -2.44
C PRO A 16 -6.46 4.97 -3.49
N VAL A 17 -5.79 3.90 -3.07
CA VAL A 17 -5.05 3.02 -3.98
C VAL A 17 -5.99 1.94 -4.52
N GLN A 18 -6.17 1.89 -5.83
CA GLN A 18 -7.01 0.88 -6.48
C GLN A 18 -6.24 -0.41 -6.80
N PRO A 19 -6.90 -1.59 -6.85
CA PRO A 19 -6.23 -2.87 -7.04
C PRO A 19 -5.37 -2.98 -8.32
N ASP A 20 -5.79 -2.35 -9.40
CA ASP A 20 -5.14 -2.35 -10.71
C ASP A 20 -4.00 -1.32 -10.83
N GLU A 21 -3.88 -0.39 -9.87
CA GLU A 21 -2.85 0.64 -9.90
C GLU A 21 -1.46 0.07 -9.56
N LYS A 22 -0.44 0.58 -10.25
CA LYS A 22 0.95 0.27 -9.93
C LYS A 22 1.42 1.03 -8.69
N VAL A 23 2.04 0.30 -7.78
CA VAL A 23 2.50 0.77 -6.48
C VAL A 23 3.90 0.31 -6.16
N PHE A 24 4.53 1.05 -5.27
CA PHE A 24 5.69 0.61 -4.50
C PHE A 24 5.27 0.29 -3.08
N LEU A 25 5.88 -0.76 -2.54
CA LEU A 25 5.89 -1.08 -1.12
C LEU A 25 7.29 -0.78 -0.59
N ASP A 26 7.41 0.03 0.44
CA ASP A 26 8.71 0.29 1.09
C ASP A 26 9.02 -0.69 2.23
N ILE A 27 10.21 -0.54 2.83
CA ILE A 27 10.67 -1.40 3.93
C ILE A 27 9.85 -1.29 5.22
N ILE A 28 9.08 -0.21 5.43
CA ILE A 28 8.19 -0.04 6.59
C ILE A 28 6.71 -0.34 6.23
N ASN A 29 6.49 -1.00 5.09
CA ASN A 29 5.19 -1.39 4.55
C ASN A 29 4.27 -0.23 4.13
N THR A 30 4.82 0.93 3.76
CA THR A 30 4.04 2.01 3.13
C THR A 30 3.74 1.66 1.68
N VAL A 31 2.47 1.77 1.28
CA VAL A 31 2.06 1.66 -0.13
C VAL A 31 1.95 3.06 -0.75
N MET A 32 2.61 3.24 -1.89
CA MET A 32 2.59 4.50 -2.65
C MET A 32 2.32 4.23 -4.12
N HIS A 33 1.54 5.08 -4.79
CA HIS A 33 1.44 5.01 -6.24
C HIS A 33 2.81 5.21 -6.89
N GLN A 34 3.12 4.38 -7.88
CA GLN A 34 4.37 4.50 -8.65
C GLN A 34 4.49 5.89 -9.29
N LYS A 35 3.39 6.45 -9.82
CA LYS A 35 3.33 7.82 -10.38
C LYS A 35 3.65 8.92 -9.35
N CYS A 36 3.30 8.70 -8.08
CA CYS A 36 3.52 9.66 -7.00
C CYS A 36 4.95 9.58 -6.46
N TYR A 37 5.53 8.37 -6.40
CA TYR A 37 6.90 8.14 -5.99
C TYR A 37 7.91 9.00 -6.79
N TYR A 38 7.75 9.06 -8.11
CA TYR A 38 8.66 9.84 -8.96
C TYR A 38 8.54 11.36 -8.77
N LYS A 39 7.38 11.86 -8.32
CA LYS A 39 7.14 13.30 -8.10
C LYS A 39 7.76 13.84 -6.80
N PHE A 40 8.01 12.97 -5.81
CA PHE A 40 8.49 13.38 -4.48
C PHE A 40 9.79 12.65 -4.11
N PRO A 41 10.97 13.17 -4.51
CA PRO A 41 12.25 12.49 -4.27
C PRO A 41 12.77 12.55 -2.83
N GLN A 42 12.27 13.49 -2.01
CA GLN A 42 12.88 13.82 -0.71
C GLN A 42 12.51 12.87 0.44
N ARG A 43 11.57 11.93 0.26
CA ARG A 43 11.08 11.02 1.32
C ARG A 43 11.00 9.56 0.84
N ARG A 44 12.00 9.10 0.12
CA ARG A 44 12.03 7.74 -0.42
C ARG A 44 12.76 6.80 0.53
N LEU A 45 12.01 5.93 1.18
CA LEU A 45 12.57 4.74 1.81
C LEU A 45 12.93 3.70 0.73
N PRO A 46 13.86 2.78 1.01
CA PRO A 46 14.16 1.68 0.10
C PRO A 46 12.90 0.92 -0.30
N ILE A 47 12.78 0.62 -1.60
CA ILE A 47 11.66 -0.17 -2.14
C ILE A 47 11.87 -1.64 -1.77
N LYS A 48 10.87 -2.21 -1.11
CA LYS A 48 10.79 -3.63 -0.74
C LYS A 48 10.16 -4.47 -1.86
N ASP A 49 9.14 -3.95 -2.54
CA ASP A 49 8.49 -4.60 -3.68
C ASP A 49 7.80 -3.59 -4.59
N GLU A 50 7.51 -4.02 -5.82
CA GLU A 50 6.77 -3.24 -6.82
C GLU A 50 5.78 -4.13 -7.61
N GLY A 51 4.74 -3.51 -8.14
CA GLY A 51 3.74 -4.19 -8.97
C GLY A 51 2.36 -3.56 -8.82
N THR A 52 1.31 -4.28 -9.17
CA THR A 52 -0.06 -3.82 -8.90
C THR A 52 -0.39 -3.92 -7.41
N PHE A 53 -1.30 -3.09 -6.92
CA PHE A 53 -1.75 -3.20 -5.54
C PHE A 53 -2.39 -4.57 -5.27
N GLN A 54 -3.11 -5.14 -6.24
CA GLN A 54 -3.63 -6.51 -6.16
C GLN A 54 -2.53 -7.55 -5.91
N LYS A 55 -1.35 -7.43 -6.56
CA LYS A 55 -0.21 -8.31 -6.28
C LYS A 55 0.25 -8.17 -4.83
N MET A 56 0.26 -6.95 -4.28
CA MET A 56 0.63 -6.71 -2.88
C MET A 56 -0.36 -7.37 -1.92
N LEU A 57 -1.66 -7.18 -2.17
CA LEU A 57 -2.73 -7.81 -1.39
C LEU A 57 -2.59 -9.33 -1.37
N LEU A 58 -2.33 -9.96 -2.52
CA LEU A 58 -2.20 -11.42 -2.58
C LEU A 58 -0.90 -11.95 -1.95
N LYS A 59 0.19 -11.17 -1.99
CA LYS A 59 1.52 -11.60 -1.53
C LYS A 59 1.73 -11.43 -0.03
N TYR A 60 1.16 -10.39 0.57
CA TYR A 60 1.50 -9.97 1.92
C TYR A 60 0.32 -10.19 2.90
N PRO A 61 0.45 -11.09 3.89
CA PRO A 61 -0.64 -11.43 4.82
C PRO A 61 -1.15 -10.28 5.68
N PHE A 62 -0.32 -9.26 5.97
CA PHE A 62 -0.73 -8.11 6.79
C PHE A 62 -1.80 -7.21 6.12
N PHE A 63 -2.14 -7.44 4.84
CA PHE A 63 -3.30 -6.81 4.20
C PHE A 63 -4.61 -7.59 4.41
N HIS A 64 -4.54 -8.75 5.09
CA HIS A 64 -5.65 -9.69 5.27
C HIS A 64 -6.21 -9.66 6.70
N GLU A 65 -5.56 -8.93 7.61
CA GLU A 65 -6.00 -8.85 9.00
C GLU A 65 -7.38 -8.18 9.06
N ASP A 66 -8.37 -8.97 9.47
CA ASP A 66 -9.64 -8.51 9.99
C ASP A 66 -9.39 -8.05 11.43
N ASP A 67 -9.93 -6.90 11.83
CA ASP A 67 -9.86 -6.36 13.19
C ASP A 67 -10.61 -7.29 14.20
N GLU A 68 -10.14 -8.51 14.43
CA GLU A 68 -10.58 -9.40 15.52
C GLU A 68 -9.40 -9.60 16.49
N ASP A 69 -9.20 -8.64 17.40
CA ASP A 69 -9.03 -8.87 18.84
C ASP A 69 -8.62 -7.56 19.57
N ASP A 70 -9.58 -6.65 19.75
CA ASP A 70 -9.48 -5.58 20.76
C ASP A 70 -10.25 -5.98 22.03
N SER A 71 -10.12 -7.22 22.51
CA SER A 71 -10.63 -7.64 23.82
C SER A 71 -9.50 -7.68 24.86
N ILE A 72 -9.17 -6.52 25.44
CA ILE A 72 -8.40 -6.43 26.71
C ILE A 72 -9.22 -5.67 27.74
#